data_AF-A0A950RCQ3-F1
#
_entry.id   AF-A0A950RCQ3-F1
#
_cell.length_a   1.000
_cell.length_b   1.000
_cell.length_c   1.000
_cell.angle_alpha   90.00
_cell.angle_beta   90.00
_cell.angle_gamma   90.00
#
_symmetry.space_group_name_H-M   'P 1'
#
loop_
_entity.id
_entity.type
_entity.pdbx_description
1 polymer ?
#
loop_
_entity_poly.entity_id
_entity_poly.type
_entity_poly.pdbx_seq_one_letter_code
_entity_poly.pdbx_strand_id
1 'polypeptide(L)'
;MPSRRAARGLAALALLVAGALPARAGPALRVCLDRDVPPLSFKRGEATGGFDLAVSQAVAKRLGRDLAVQWFEGGRDFDDRPEQQANALLSDGRCQLVAGYPLIADMLGKPGAERARMPGYEGGTPSDRRRWVALGSLIATRGYRFEPLTVVLGPKAAGRAVRRLSDLAGLRLGVEEATLADAVLRAYGGG
;
A
#
# COMPACT_ATOMS: atom_id res chain seq x y z
N MET A 1 4.50 -21.61 81.58
CA MET A 1 5.88 -21.19 81.23
C MET A 1 6.55 -22.40 80.60
N PRO A 2 6.82 -22.38 79.28
CA PRO A 2 8.15 -21.99 78.80
C PRO A 2 8.17 -21.05 77.58
N SER A 3 9.20 -20.20 77.56
CA SER A 3 10.01 -19.73 76.43
C SER A 3 9.36 -19.06 75.20
N ARG A 4 9.21 -17.73 75.29
CA ARG A 4 9.20 -16.80 74.15
C ARG A 4 10.65 -16.49 73.78
N ARG A 5 11.19 -17.01 72.67
CA ARG A 5 12.37 -16.48 71.94
C ARG A 5 12.75 -17.45 70.81
N ALA A 6 12.25 -17.22 69.60
CA ALA A 6 12.91 -17.56 68.33
C ALA A 6 12.01 -17.09 67.18
N ALA A 7 12.63 -16.82 66.02
CA ALA A 7 11.97 -16.47 64.75
C ALA A 7 11.45 -15.03 64.59
N ARG A 8 12.29 -14.05 64.94
CA ARG A 8 12.35 -12.78 64.19
C ARG A 8 13.35 -12.97 63.05
N GLY A 9 12.86 -13.08 61.82
CA GLY A 9 13.72 -13.05 60.63
C GLY A 9 13.20 -13.93 59.52
N LEU A 10 12.27 -13.41 58.71
CA LEU A 10 12.00 -13.79 57.31
C LEU A 10 10.71 -13.06 56.86
N ALA A 11 10.78 -11.74 56.71
CA ALA A 11 9.68 -10.95 56.15
C ALA A 11 10.23 -9.75 55.35
N ALA A 12 11.06 -10.02 54.34
CA ALA A 12 11.55 -8.97 53.44
C ALA A 12 12.01 -9.50 52.07
N LEU A 13 11.30 -10.46 51.46
CA LEU A 13 11.64 -10.93 50.11
C LEU A 13 10.43 -11.37 49.27
N ALA A 14 9.34 -10.58 49.26
CA ALA A 14 8.11 -10.94 48.54
C ALA A 14 7.46 -9.80 47.74
N LEU A 15 8.22 -8.78 47.29
CA LEU A 15 7.63 -7.57 46.68
C LEU A 15 8.27 -7.08 45.37
N LEU A 16 8.94 -7.93 44.58
CA LEU A 16 9.55 -7.51 43.30
C LEU A 16 9.22 -8.39 42.08
N VAL A 17 8.12 -9.15 42.09
CA VAL A 17 7.59 -9.76 40.86
C VAL A 17 6.30 -9.04 40.45
N ALA A 18 6.39 -7.72 40.24
CA ALA A 18 5.46 -7.05 39.34
C ALA A 18 5.87 -7.47 37.92
N GLY A 19 5.40 -8.65 37.51
CA GLY A 19 5.62 -9.16 36.18
C GLY A 19 5.22 -8.11 35.16
N ALA A 20 6.15 -7.75 34.28
CA ALA A 20 5.84 -7.03 33.05
C ALA A 20 4.81 -7.87 32.29
N LEU A 21 3.53 -7.53 32.44
CA LEU A 21 2.50 -8.03 31.56
C LEU A 21 2.95 -7.66 30.15
N PRO A 22 3.10 -8.62 29.22
CA PRO A 22 3.42 -8.26 27.84
C PRO A 22 2.33 -7.31 27.39
N ALA A 23 2.70 -6.08 27.03
CA ALA A 23 1.80 -5.17 26.37
C ALA A 23 1.22 -5.95 25.19
N ARG A 24 -0.08 -6.25 25.24
CA ARG A 24 -0.73 -7.05 24.22
C ARG A 24 -0.59 -6.27 22.92
N ALA A 25 0.31 -6.71 22.05
CA ALA A 25 0.45 -6.16 20.72
C ALA A 25 -0.96 -6.12 20.11
N GLY A 26 -1.37 -4.96 19.61
CA GLY A 26 -2.65 -4.84 18.91
C GLY A 26 -2.74 -5.88 17.80
N PRO A 27 -3.95 -6.16 17.27
CA PRO A 27 -4.10 -7.10 16.16
C PRO A 27 -3.09 -6.76 15.04
N ALA A 28 -2.60 -7.74 14.28
CA ALA A 28 -1.63 -7.48 13.21
C ALA A 28 -2.10 -6.34 12.29
N LEU A 29 -1.16 -5.48 11.85
CA LEU A 29 -1.41 -4.48 10.83
C LEU A 29 -1.52 -5.21 9.49
N ARG A 30 -2.73 -5.26 8.94
CA ARG A 30 -3.01 -5.88 7.65
C ARG A 30 -2.90 -4.85 6.55
N VAL A 31 -1.96 -5.06 5.63
CA VAL A 31 -1.70 -4.14 4.51
C VAL A 31 -1.91 -4.87 3.20
N CYS A 32 -2.71 -4.28 2.30
CA CYS A 32 -2.86 -4.75 0.94
C CYS A 32 -1.66 -4.28 0.09
N LEU A 33 -1.05 -5.21 -0.61
CA LEU A 33 0.05 -4.95 -1.55
C LEU A 33 -0.26 -5.64 -2.88
N ASP A 34 -0.01 -4.92 -3.97
CA ASP A 34 -0.09 -5.51 -5.30
C ASP A 34 1.08 -6.48 -5.48
N ARG A 35 0.79 -7.68 -5.96
CA ARG A 35 1.78 -8.75 -6.10
C ARG A 35 2.64 -8.62 -7.36
N ASP A 36 2.30 -7.75 -8.30
CA ASP A 36 2.88 -7.71 -9.65
C ASP A 36 3.45 -6.34 -10.07
N VAL A 37 3.95 -5.54 -9.11
CA VAL A 37 4.49 -4.19 -9.38
C VAL A 37 5.97 -4.06 -8.96
N PRO A 38 6.90 -4.85 -9.53
CA PRO A 38 8.32 -4.67 -9.22
C PRO A 38 8.84 -3.32 -9.77
N PRO A 39 9.78 -2.64 -9.07
CA PRO A 39 10.46 -3.04 -7.84
C PRO A 39 9.73 -2.62 -6.55
N LEU A 40 8.47 -2.18 -6.65
CA LEU A 40 7.71 -1.57 -5.56
C LEU A 40 7.10 -2.62 -4.64
N SER A 41 6.39 -3.59 -5.18
CA SER A 41 5.89 -4.74 -4.43
C SER A 41 5.75 -5.94 -5.35
N PHE A 42 6.17 -7.11 -4.86
CA PHE A 42 5.98 -8.35 -5.62
C PHE A 42 5.84 -9.59 -4.73
N LYS A 43 5.11 -10.59 -5.26
CA LYS A 43 5.08 -11.97 -4.75
C LYS A 43 5.05 -12.99 -5.89
N ARG A 44 6.14 -13.77 -6.01
CA ARG A 44 6.30 -14.87 -6.96
C ARG A 44 6.56 -16.17 -6.20
N GLY A 45 5.53 -16.97 -5.99
CA GLY A 45 5.57 -18.11 -5.06
C GLY A 45 5.91 -17.64 -3.65
N GLU A 46 6.97 -18.18 -3.07
CA GLU A 46 7.47 -17.78 -1.75
C GLU A 46 8.33 -16.51 -1.77
N ALA A 47 8.87 -16.13 -2.94
CA ALA A 47 9.68 -14.93 -3.05
C ALA A 47 8.78 -13.69 -2.97
N THR A 48 9.03 -12.83 -1.97
CA THR A 48 8.34 -11.55 -1.79
C THR A 48 9.35 -10.43 -1.61
N GLY A 49 8.98 -9.21 -2.00
CA GLY A 49 9.88 -8.08 -1.86
C GLY A 49 9.31 -6.77 -2.38
N GLY A 50 10.17 -5.75 -2.35
CA GLY A 50 9.91 -4.44 -2.91
C GLY A 50 9.87 -3.32 -1.88
N PHE A 51 9.98 -2.10 -2.38
CA PHE A 51 10.02 -0.88 -1.58
C PHE A 51 8.76 -0.70 -0.70
N ASP A 52 7.56 -0.91 -1.25
CA ASP A 52 6.29 -0.72 -0.54
C ASP A 52 6.07 -1.79 0.54
N LEU A 53 6.61 -3.01 0.36
CA LEU A 53 6.67 -4.02 1.41
C LEU A 53 7.59 -3.57 2.55
N ALA A 54 8.77 -3.05 2.25
CA ALA A 54 9.71 -2.55 3.25
C ALA A 54 9.14 -1.38 4.05
N VAL A 55 8.43 -0.45 3.38
CA VAL A 55 7.70 0.64 4.05
C VAL A 55 6.64 0.08 4.99
N SER A 56 5.84 -0.90 4.53
CA SER A 56 4.80 -1.53 5.34
C SER A 56 5.36 -2.22 6.59
N GLN A 57 6.51 -2.89 6.46
CA GLN A 57 7.23 -3.49 7.59
C GLN A 57 7.71 -2.43 8.58
N ALA A 58 8.28 -1.33 8.08
CA ALA A 58 8.74 -0.24 8.94
C ALA A 58 7.58 0.42 9.70
N VAL A 59 6.42 0.62 9.05
CA VAL A 59 5.21 1.15 9.68
C VAL A 59 4.69 0.19 10.77
N ALA A 60 4.57 -1.11 10.47
CA ALA A 60 4.13 -2.10 11.44
C ALA A 60 5.05 -2.13 12.67
N LYS A 61 6.37 -2.15 12.46
CA LYS A 61 7.38 -2.05 13.52
C LYS A 61 7.24 -0.78 14.34
N ARG A 62 7.05 0.38 13.70
CA ARG A 62 6.87 1.68 14.37
C ARG A 62 5.63 1.70 15.27
N LEU A 63 4.60 0.95 14.91
CA LEU A 63 3.35 0.81 15.65
C LEU A 63 3.39 -0.31 16.71
N GLY A 64 4.47 -1.08 16.80
CA GLY A 64 4.56 -2.24 17.70
C GLY A 64 3.57 -3.35 17.35
N ARG A 65 3.27 -3.53 16.05
CA ARG A 65 2.33 -4.54 15.54
C ARG A 65 3.05 -5.46 14.56
N ASP A 66 2.63 -6.72 14.50
CA ASP A 66 3.04 -7.62 13.43
C ASP A 66 2.47 -7.14 12.09
N LEU A 67 3.20 -7.38 10.99
CA LEU A 67 2.71 -7.14 9.64
C LEU A 67 2.02 -8.39 9.09
N ALA A 68 0.78 -8.25 8.65
CA ALA A 68 0.09 -9.24 7.83
C ALA A 68 -0.11 -8.68 6.42
N VAL A 69 0.47 -9.30 5.39
CA VAL A 69 0.27 -8.84 4.02
C VAL A 69 -0.94 -9.54 3.40
N GLN A 70 -1.83 -8.77 2.80
CA GLN A 70 -2.87 -9.27 1.90
C GLN A 70 -2.44 -8.99 0.46
N TRP A 71 -1.97 -10.02 -0.24
CA TRP A 71 -1.60 -9.87 -1.64
C TRP A 71 -2.86 -9.78 -2.50
N PHE A 72 -2.86 -8.85 -3.45
CA PHE A 72 -3.88 -8.72 -4.47
C PHE A 72 -3.27 -8.65 -5.87
N GLU A 73 -4.10 -8.95 -6.86
CA GLU A 73 -3.80 -8.82 -8.28
C GLU A 73 -4.49 -7.55 -8.75
N GLY A 74 -3.71 -6.49 -8.95
CA GLY A 74 -4.20 -5.27 -9.56
C GLY A 74 -4.69 -5.50 -10.97
N GLY A 75 -5.60 -4.64 -11.40
CA GLY A 75 -6.11 -4.63 -12.75
C GLY A 75 -5.01 -4.46 -13.79
N ARG A 76 -5.10 -5.24 -14.86
CA ARG A 76 -4.14 -5.26 -15.99
C ARG A 76 -4.83 -4.97 -17.32
N ASP A 77 -6.16 -4.89 -17.32
CA ASP A 77 -6.93 -4.57 -18.50
C ASP A 77 -7.23 -3.07 -18.52
N PHE A 78 -7.38 -2.49 -19.71
CA PHE A 78 -7.61 -1.04 -19.88
C PHE A 78 -8.85 -0.50 -19.15
N ASP A 79 -9.87 -1.35 -19.00
CA ASP A 79 -11.10 -1.00 -18.29
C ASP A 79 -10.98 -1.13 -16.78
N ASP A 80 -9.88 -1.68 -16.27
CA ASP A 80 -9.64 -1.74 -14.84
C ASP A 80 -9.45 -0.32 -14.28
N ARG A 81 -9.84 -0.19 -13.01
CA ARG A 81 -9.79 1.04 -12.24
C ARG A 81 -9.03 0.75 -10.95
N PRO A 82 -7.68 0.76 -10.99
CA PRO A 82 -6.84 0.37 -9.84
C PRO A 82 -7.19 1.14 -8.56
N GLU A 83 -7.57 2.42 -8.70
CA GLU A 83 -8.00 3.29 -7.61
C GLU A 83 -9.27 2.75 -6.93
N GLN A 84 -10.22 2.26 -7.72
CA GLN A 84 -11.48 1.70 -7.22
C GLN A 84 -11.28 0.29 -6.63
N GLN A 85 -10.39 -0.51 -7.20
CA GLN A 85 -10.06 -1.84 -6.69
C GLN A 85 -9.38 -1.77 -5.31
N ALA A 86 -8.43 -0.83 -5.14
CA ALA A 86 -7.82 -0.56 -3.84
C ALA A 86 -8.86 -0.08 -2.81
N ASN A 87 -9.80 0.79 -3.21
CA ASN A 87 -10.90 1.20 -2.36
C ASN A 87 -11.82 0.03 -1.98
N ALA A 88 -12.13 -0.86 -2.93
CA ALA A 88 -12.96 -2.04 -2.67
C ALA A 88 -12.31 -2.97 -1.62
N LEU A 89 -10.99 -3.20 -1.69
CA LEU A 89 -10.25 -3.99 -0.70
C LEU A 89 -10.33 -3.39 0.71
N LEU A 90 -10.17 -2.08 0.83
CA LEU A 90 -10.28 -1.36 2.10
C LEU A 90 -11.72 -1.41 2.63
N SER A 91 -12.70 -1.13 1.78
CA SER A 91 -14.12 -1.09 2.11
C SER A 91 -14.67 -2.47 2.49
N ASP A 92 -14.14 -3.55 1.92
CA ASP A 92 -14.45 -4.94 2.26
C ASP A 92 -13.73 -5.42 3.55
N GLY A 93 -12.84 -4.61 4.12
CA GLY A 93 -12.10 -4.95 5.32
C GLY A 93 -10.97 -5.96 5.12
N ARG A 94 -10.49 -6.15 3.89
CA ARG A 94 -9.37 -7.08 3.59
C ARG A 94 -8.04 -6.59 4.10
N CYS A 95 -7.91 -5.29 4.36
CA CYS A 95 -6.74 -4.66 4.95
C CYS A 95 -7.14 -3.35 5.61
N GLN A 96 -6.28 -2.82 6.49
CA GLN A 96 -6.45 -1.48 7.06
C GLN A 96 -5.75 -0.40 6.24
N LEU A 97 -4.77 -0.78 5.42
CA LEU A 97 -4.01 0.12 4.55
C LEU A 97 -3.79 -0.55 3.21
N VAL A 98 -3.72 0.24 2.14
CA VAL A 98 -3.15 -0.14 0.85
C VAL A 98 -1.85 0.63 0.69
N ALA A 99 -0.78 -0.05 0.30
CA ALA A 99 0.49 0.60 -0.03
C ALA A 99 0.64 0.74 -1.56
N GLY A 100 1.46 1.70 -2.00
CA GLY A 100 1.71 1.96 -3.42
C GLY A 100 0.56 2.68 -4.14
N TYR A 101 -0.23 3.49 -3.44
CA TYR A 101 -1.37 4.21 -4.03
C TYR A 101 -0.96 5.59 -4.56
N PRO A 102 -1.21 5.92 -5.85
CA PRO A 102 -0.89 7.23 -6.39
C PRO A 102 -1.78 8.32 -5.79
N LEU A 103 -1.17 9.40 -5.31
CA LEU A 103 -1.89 10.53 -4.70
C LEU A 103 -2.22 11.57 -5.78
N ILE A 104 -3.32 11.33 -6.50
CA ILE A 104 -3.91 12.29 -7.45
C ILE A 104 -5.19 12.83 -6.81
N ALA A 105 -5.45 14.13 -6.93
CA ALA A 105 -6.53 14.81 -6.20
C ALA A 105 -7.90 14.13 -6.36
N ASP A 106 -8.23 13.69 -7.58
CA ASP A 106 -9.51 13.04 -7.90
C ASP A 106 -9.63 11.59 -7.40
N MET A 107 -8.53 10.99 -6.93
CA MET A 107 -8.48 9.60 -6.45
C MET A 107 -8.63 9.48 -4.92
N LEU A 108 -8.83 10.59 -4.22
CA LEU A 108 -8.99 10.66 -2.77
C LEU A 108 -10.36 11.24 -2.39
N GLY A 109 -10.81 10.98 -1.16
CA GLY A 109 -12.12 11.45 -0.71
C GLY A 109 -13.27 10.62 -1.26
N LYS A 110 -14.37 11.28 -1.67
CA LYS A 110 -15.59 10.60 -2.13
C LYS A 110 -15.33 9.89 -3.46
N PRO A 111 -15.65 8.59 -3.58
CA PRO A 111 -15.41 7.86 -4.82
C PRO A 111 -16.32 8.36 -5.96
N GLY A 112 -15.79 8.36 -7.19
CA GLY A 112 -16.55 8.72 -8.40
C GLY A 112 -17.64 7.70 -8.77
N ALA A 113 -17.56 6.48 -8.25
CA ALA A 113 -18.57 5.43 -8.36
C ALA A 113 -19.00 4.96 -6.97
N GLU A 114 -20.27 4.61 -6.78
CA GLU A 114 -20.77 4.12 -5.49
C GLU A 114 -20.28 2.70 -5.16
N ARG A 115 -19.96 1.92 -6.19
CA ARG A 115 -19.54 0.52 -6.06
C ARG A 115 -18.43 0.20 -7.04
N ALA A 116 -17.57 -0.74 -6.68
CA ALA A 116 -16.60 -1.33 -7.59
C ALA A 116 -16.47 -2.83 -7.41
N ARG A 117 -15.92 -3.47 -8.44
CA ARG A 117 -15.64 -4.89 -8.47
C ARG A 117 -14.39 -5.20 -7.64
N MET A 118 -14.45 -6.28 -6.85
CA MET A 118 -13.29 -6.76 -6.10
C MET A 118 -12.19 -7.26 -7.03
N PRO A 119 -10.92 -6.86 -6.82
CA PRO A 119 -9.80 -7.49 -7.51
C PRO A 119 -9.60 -8.93 -7.04
N GLY A 120 -8.74 -9.67 -7.75
CA GLY A 120 -8.22 -10.94 -7.24
C GLY A 120 -7.38 -10.71 -6.00
N TYR A 121 -7.48 -11.58 -5.00
CA TYR A 121 -6.63 -11.53 -3.82
C TYR A 121 -6.30 -12.93 -3.31
N GLU A 122 -5.19 -13.04 -2.58
CA GLU A 122 -4.73 -14.30 -1.99
C GLU A 122 -5.77 -14.85 -1.00
N GLY A 123 -6.17 -16.12 -1.20
CA GLY A 123 -7.26 -16.77 -0.46
C GLY A 123 -8.67 -16.46 -1.02
N GLY A 124 -8.79 -15.62 -2.05
CA GLY A 124 -10.05 -15.31 -2.71
C GLY A 124 -10.50 -16.41 -3.69
N THR A 125 -11.81 -16.54 -3.85
CA THR A 125 -12.47 -17.44 -4.80
C THR A 125 -12.81 -16.72 -6.12
N PRO A 126 -13.11 -17.44 -7.21
CA PRO A 126 -13.62 -16.82 -8.44
C PRO A 126 -14.93 -16.02 -8.24
N SER A 127 -15.77 -16.41 -7.27
CA SER A 127 -16.97 -15.64 -6.89
C SER A 127 -16.64 -14.30 -6.24
N ASP A 128 -15.56 -14.25 -5.44
CA ASP A 128 -15.15 -12.99 -4.80
C ASP A 128 -14.78 -11.95 -5.84
N ARG A 129 -14.09 -12.36 -6.92
CA ARG A 129 -13.76 -11.49 -8.05
C ARG A 129 -14.98 -10.95 -8.79
N ARG A 130 -16.18 -11.50 -8.62
CA ARG A 130 -17.42 -10.97 -9.24
C ARG A 130 -18.22 -10.08 -8.29
N ARG A 131 -17.81 -10.00 -7.03
CA ARG A 131 -18.53 -9.26 -6.00
C ARG A 131 -18.31 -7.76 -6.17
N TRP A 132 -19.40 -7.03 -6.09
CA TRP A 132 -19.42 -5.57 -6.08
C TRP A 132 -19.52 -5.06 -4.65
N VAL A 133 -18.56 -4.25 -4.24
CA VAL A 133 -18.46 -3.68 -2.89
C VAL A 133 -18.80 -2.20 -2.94
N ALA A 134 -19.57 -1.73 -1.96
CA ALA A 134 -19.84 -0.31 -1.78
C ALA A 134 -18.57 0.41 -1.38
N LEU A 135 -18.25 1.50 -2.07
CA LEU A 135 -16.99 2.21 -1.86
C LEU A 135 -17.11 3.24 -0.74
N GLY A 136 -16.10 3.26 0.13
CA GLY A 136 -15.92 4.27 1.16
C GLY A 136 -15.20 5.50 0.65
N SER A 137 -15.12 6.52 1.51
CA SER A 137 -14.25 7.68 1.25
C SER A 137 -12.82 7.37 1.70
N LEU A 138 -11.86 7.52 0.80
CA LEU A 138 -10.45 7.26 1.11
C LEU A 138 -9.80 8.47 1.78
N ILE A 139 -8.96 8.19 2.77
CA ILE A 139 -8.05 9.16 3.38
C ILE A 139 -6.61 8.79 3.03
N ALA A 140 -5.83 9.78 2.60
CA ALA A 140 -4.42 9.57 2.31
C ALA A 140 -3.57 9.65 3.57
N THR A 141 -2.51 8.84 3.60
CA THR A 141 -1.38 9.07 4.50
C THR A 141 -0.49 10.18 3.94
N ARG A 142 0.56 10.54 4.67
CA ARG A 142 1.64 11.34 4.08
C ARG A 142 2.33 10.51 2.98
N GLY A 143 2.47 11.10 1.80
CA GLY A 143 3.24 10.51 0.71
C GLY A 143 4.67 10.19 1.14
N TYR A 144 5.13 8.98 0.82
CA TYR A 144 6.45 8.48 1.20
C TYR A 144 7.37 8.23 -0.01
N ARG A 145 6.87 8.47 -1.23
CA ARG A 145 7.58 8.35 -2.50
C ARG A 145 7.15 9.47 -3.43
N PHE A 146 8.10 10.03 -4.18
CA PHE A 146 7.84 11.00 -5.25
C PHE A 146 8.36 10.42 -6.55
N GLU A 147 7.51 10.38 -7.58
CA GLU A 147 7.82 9.79 -8.88
C GLU A 147 7.62 10.84 -9.98
N PRO A 148 8.71 11.37 -10.56
CA PRO A 148 8.59 12.31 -11.66
C PRO A 148 8.22 11.57 -12.96
N LEU A 149 7.32 12.15 -13.74
CA LEU A 149 7.18 11.78 -15.15
C LEU A 149 8.39 12.34 -15.92
N THR A 150 8.99 11.49 -16.75
CA THR A 150 10.17 11.86 -17.55
C THR A 150 10.02 11.38 -18.99
N VAL A 151 10.80 11.98 -19.88
CA VAL A 151 10.84 11.64 -21.31
C VAL A 151 12.10 10.83 -21.56
N VAL A 152 11.92 9.63 -22.13
CA VAL A 152 13.03 8.81 -22.62
C VAL A 152 13.10 8.93 -24.13
N LEU A 153 14.23 9.42 -24.64
CA LEU A 153 14.44 9.62 -26.08
C LEU A 153 15.09 8.41 -26.71
N GLY A 154 14.55 7.97 -27.84
CA GLY A 154 15.16 6.93 -28.66
C GLY A 154 16.43 7.43 -29.38
N PRO A 155 17.25 6.52 -29.94
CA PRO A 155 18.54 6.86 -30.55
C PRO A 155 18.47 7.96 -31.63
N LYS A 156 17.39 7.99 -32.42
CA LYS A 156 17.18 8.99 -33.49
C LYS A 156 16.97 10.43 -32.98
N ALA A 157 16.65 10.59 -31.70
CA ALA A 157 16.41 11.88 -31.06
C ALA A 157 17.38 12.15 -29.89
N ALA A 158 18.44 11.35 -29.73
CA ALA A 158 19.33 11.41 -28.55
C ALA A 158 19.99 12.77 -28.32
N GLY A 159 20.21 13.56 -29.38
CA GLY A 159 20.77 14.92 -29.29
C GLY A 159 19.74 16.01 -28.98
N ARG A 160 18.44 15.69 -28.90
CA ARG A 160 17.40 16.68 -28.66
C ARG A 160 17.27 16.99 -27.18
N ALA A 161 17.37 18.26 -26.82
CA ALA A 161 17.06 18.73 -25.48
C ALA A 161 15.55 18.88 -25.32
N VAL A 162 14.97 18.18 -24.34
CA VAL A 162 13.56 18.33 -23.94
C VAL A 162 13.54 18.95 -22.55
N ARG A 163 13.05 20.19 -22.45
CA ARG A 163 12.95 20.95 -21.20
C ARG A 163 11.49 21.24 -20.81
N ARG A 164 10.58 21.18 -21.77
CA ARG A 164 9.14 21.41 -21.62
C ARG A 164 8.37 20.53 -22.61
N LEU A 165 7.07 20.36 -22.38
CA LEU A 165 6.21 19.51 -23.21
C LEU A 165 6.21 19.93 -24.68
N SER A 166 6.18 21.24 -24.97
CA SER A 166 6.23 21.74 -26.35
C SER A 166 7.49 21.35 -27.13
N ASP A 167 8.57 20.95 -26.44
CA ASP A 167 9.80 20.50 -27.12
C ASP A 167 9.62 19.09 -27.73
N LEU A 168 8.53 18.40 -27.39
CA LEU A 168 8.12 17.12 -27.96
C LEU A 168 7.48 17.26 -29.34
N ALA A 169 7.12 18.47 -29.75
CA ALA A 169 6.49 18.72 -31.05
C ALA A 169 7.33 18.14 -32.22
N GLY A 170 6.65 17.38 -33.07
CA GLY A 170 7.25 16.70 -34.22
C GLY A 170 7.92 15.36 -33.90
N LEU A 171 7.95 14.92 -32.64
CA LEU A 171 8.38 13.57 -32.27
C LEU A 171 7.22 12.58 -32.38
N ARG A 172 7.56 11.31 -32.64
CA ARG A 172 6.62 10.20 -32.50
C ARG A 172 6.61 9.77 -31.03
N LEU A 173 5.50 10.02 -30.35
CA LEU A 173 5.37 9.72 -28.92
C LEU A 173 4.73 8.35 -28.69
N GLY A 174 5.14 7.72 -27.60
CA GLY A 174 4.53 6.51 -27.06
C GLY A 174 4.32 6.68 -25.56
N VAL A 175 3.13 6.30 -25.10
CA VAL A 175 2.73 6.35 -23.70
C VAL A 175 1.77 5.19 -23.43
N GLU A 176 1.74 4.71 -22.20
CA GLU A 176 0.74 3.74 -21.77
C GLU A 176 -0.61 4.44 -21.61
N GLU A 177 -1.65 3.88 -22.22
CA GLU A 177 -3.00 4.44 -22.21
C GLU A 177 -3.61 4.42 -20.80
N ALA A 178 -4.54 5.34 -20.52
CA ALA A 178 -5.19 5.49 -19.21
C ALA A 178 -4.22 5.76 -18.03
N THR A 179 -3.00 6.24 -18.33
CA THR A 179 -2.06 6.71 -17.30
C THR A 179 -2.08 8.22 -17.14
N LEU A 180 -1.47 8.72 -16.05
CA LEU A 180 -1.24 10.15 -15.87
C LEU A 180 -0.43 10.76 -17.02
N ALA A 181 0.55 10.02 -17.55
CA ALA A 181 1.36 10.50 -18.67
C ALA A 181 0.52 10.68 -19.94
N ASP A 182 -0.40 9.76 -20.21
CA ASP A 182 -1.35 9.83 -21.32
C ASP A 182 -2.32 11.01 -21.16
N ALA A 183 -2.87 11.21 -19.96
CA ALA A 183 -3.70 12.38 -19.65
C ALA A 183 -2.94 13.71 -19.88
N VAL A 184 -1.68 13.79 -19.44
CA VAL A 184 -0.83 14.98 -19.65
C VAL A 184 -0.57 15.22 -21.14
N LEU A 185 -0.21 14.19 -21.91
CA LEU A 185 0.05 14.35 -23.35
C LEU A 185 -1.21 14.75 -24.12
N ARG A 186 -2.37 14.18 -23.81
CA ARG A 186 -3.65 14.59 -24.42
C ARG A 186 -4.00 16.04 -24.12
N ALA A 187 -3.81 16.49 -22.88
CA ALA A 187 -4.06 17.87 -22.49
C ALA A 187 -3.16 18.88 -23.24
N TYR A 188 -2.01 18.42 -23.75
CA TYR A 188 -1.04 19.22 -24.50
C TYR A 188 -0.99 18.85 -26.00
N GLY A 189 -2.06 18.28 -26.56
CA GLY A 189 -2.16 18.04 -28.01
C GLY A 189 -1.11 17.07 -28.57
N GLY A 190 -0.56 16.18 -27.74
CA GLY A 190 0.51 15.27 -28.12
C GLY A 190 1.91 15.88 -28.14
N GLY A 191 2.11 17.04 -27.49
CA GLY A 191 3.40 17.73 -27.39
C GLY A 191 3.34 19.16 -27.85
#